data_AF-A0A2I0IP20-F1
#
_entry.id   AF-A0A2I0IP20-F1
#
_cell.length_a   1.000
_cell.length_b   1.000
_cell.length_c   1.000
_cell.angle_alpha   90.00
_cell.angle_beta   90.00
_cell.angle_gamma   90.00
#
_symmetry.space_group_name_H-M   'P 1'
#
loop_
_entity.id
_entity.type
_entity.pdbx_description
1 polymer ?
#
loop_
_entity_poly.entity_id
_entity_poly.type
_entity_poly.pdbx_seq_one_letter_code
_entity_poly.pdbx_strand_id
1 'polypeptide(L)'
;MNAAWDVCLPMVSENSIPCFDWASYSRLLNRAKPLNDPEGRHFLAFTYLRLNPLLLERHNFMEFERFLNRMHGEAIVDIKQ
;
A
#
# COMPACT_ATOMS: atom_id res chain seq x y z
N MET A 1 -14.47 -1.09 7.59
CA MET A 1 -13.92 -1.83 6.44
C MET A 1 -14.84 -2.98 6.09
N ASN A 2 -14.89 -4.05 6.89
CA ASN A 2 -15.77 -5.21 6.64
C ASN A 2 -17.23 -4.82 6.40
N ALA A 3 -17.82 -3.97 7.25
CA ALA A 3 -19.19 -3.52 7.09
C ALA A 3 -19.49 -2.84 5.74
N ALA A 4 -18.51 -2.16 5.12
CA ALA A 4 -18.69 -1.55 3.79
C ALA A 4 -18.59 -2.62 2.68
N TRP A 5 -17.69 -3.58 2.82
CA TRP A 5 -17.60 -4.73 1.90
C TRP A 5 -18.82 -5.64 1.98
N ASP A 6 -19.41 -5.84 3.16
CA ASP A 6 -20.64 -6.63 3.36
C ASP A 6 -21.83 -6.06 2.60
N VAL A 7 -21.81 -4.76 2.28
CA VAL A 7 -22.82 -4.06 1.46
C VAL A 7 -22.28 -3.65 0.09
N CYS A 8 -21.19 -4.27 -0.37
CA CYS A 8 -20.57 -4.06 -1.68
C CYS A 8 -20.19 -2.60 -2.00
N LEU A 9 -19.84 -1.80 -1.00
CA LEU A 9 -19.37 -0.44 -1.20
C LEU A 9 -17.87 -0.40 -1.54
N PRO A 10 -17.46 0.38 -2.55
CA PRO A 10 -16.05 0.62 -2.83
C PRO A 10 -15.42 1.40 -1.67
N MET A 11 -14.21 1.01 -1.27
CA MET A 11 -13.46 1.70 -0.24
C MET A 11 -12.19 2.33 -0.79
N VAL A 12 -11.92 3.54 -0.31
CA VAL A 12 -10.68 4.28 -0.52
C VAL A 12 -10.03 4.54 0.83
N SER A 13 -8.70 4.69 0.87
CA SER A 13 -7.99 4.92 2.14
C SER A 13 -6.72 5.75 1.95
N GLU A 14 -6.09 6.08 3.07
CA GLU A 14 -4.85 6.87 3.16
C GLU A 14 -4.01 6.41 4.36
N ASN A 15 -2.73 6.77 4.40
CA ASN A 15 -1.90 6.54 5.58
C ASN A 15 -2.17 7.62 6.64
N SER A 16 -2.28 7.20 7.90
CA SER A 16 -2.56 8.13 9.01
C SER A 16 -1.31 8.87 9.51
N ILE A 17 -0.10 8.33 9.28
CA ILE A 17 1.18 8.86 9.74
C ILE A 17 2.22 8.67 8.61
N PRO A 18 3.14 9.63 8.38
CA PRO A 18 4.27 9.42 7.48
C PRO A 18 5.06 8.18 7.86
N CYS A 19 5.27 7.29 6.89
CA CYS A 19 6.02 6.06 7.10
C CYS A 19 6.80 5.73 5.83
N PHE A 20 8.10 5.46 5.99
CA PHE A 20 9.04 5.27 4.87
C PHE A 20 9.74 3.92 4.93
N ASP A 21 9.49 3.10 5.96
CA ASP A 21 10.05 1.77 6.08
C ASP A 21 9.16 0.70 5.44
N TRP A 22 9.80 -0.40 5.03
CA TRP A 22 9.14 -1.53 4.41
C TRP A 22 8.07 -2.18 5.31
N ALA A 23 8.27 -2.21 6.63
CA ALA A 23 7.34 -2.85 7.55
C ALA A 23 5.98 -2.11 7.58
N SER A 24 6.02 -0.79 7.51
CA SER A 24 4.86 0.09 7.46
C SER A 24 4.16 -0.01 6.11
N TYR A 25 4.91 0.01 5.00
CA TYR A 25 4.35 -0.21 3.66
C TYR A 25 3.68 -1.59 3.54
N SER A 26 4.30 -2.64 4.09
CA SER A 26 3.72 -3.98 4.13
C SER A 26 2.41 -4.03 4.91
N ARG A 27 2.28 -3.27 6.00
CA ARG A 27 1.00 -3.14 6.73
C ARG A 27 -0.07 -2.42 5.91
N LEU A 28 0.30 -1.38 5.17
CA LEU A 28 -0.62 -0.69 4.26
C LEU A 28 -1.08 -1.61 3.13
N LEU A 29 -0.14 -2.33 2.50
CA LEU A 29 -0.42 -3.33 1.46
C LEU A 29 -1.38 -4.41 1.97
N ASN A 30 -1.13 -4.98 3.15
CA ASN A 30 -2.01 -6.01 3.72
C ASN A 30 -3.43 -5.49 4.02
N ARG A 31 -3.60 -4.20 4.30
CA ARG A 31 -4.93 -3.60 4.47
C ARG A 31 -5.60 -3.31 3.13
N ALA A 32 -4.83 -2.83 2.15
CA ALA A 32 -5.36 -2.39 0.86
C ALA A 32 -5.64 -3.54 -0.09
N LYS A 33 -4.80 -4.58 -0.07
CA LYS A 33 -4.89 -5.75 -0.95
C LYS A 33 -4.30 -6.97 -0.23
N PRO A 34 -5.07 -7.63 0.64
CA PRO A 34 -4.59 -8.79 1.38
C PRO A 34 -4.30 -9.93 0.39
N LEU A 35 -3.07 -10.48 0.43
CA LEU A 35 -2.59 -11.49 -0.53
C LEU A 35 -3.40 -12.79 -0.51
N ASN A 36 -3.98 -13.14 0.65
CA ASN A 36 -4.70 -14.40 0.87
C ASN A 36 -6.18 -14.15 1.21
N ASP A 37 -6.79 -13.10 0.67
CA ASP A 37 -8.22 -12.87 0.93
C ASP A 37 -9.09 -13.79 0.05
N PRO A 38 -9.82 -14.77 0.62
CA PRO A 38 -10.72 -15.63 -0.16
C PRO A 38 -11.83 -14.85 -0.87
N GLU A 39 -12.22 -13.70 -0.33
CA GLU A 39 -13.26 -12.83 -0.90
C GLU A 39 -12.69 -11.79 -1.89
N GLY A 40 -11.37 -11.80 -2.13
CA GLY A 40 -10.70 -10.90 -3.06
C GLY A 40 -10.88 -9.41 -2.76
N ARG A 41 -11.15 -9.04 -1.51
CA ARG A 41 -11.46 -7.65 -1.14
C ARG A 41 -10.22 -6.81 -1.21
N HIS A 42 -10.37 -5.64 -1.80
CA HIS A 42 -9.30 -4.68 -1.97
C HIS A 42 -9.88 -3.26 -1.93
N PHE A 43 -8.99 -2.28 -1.73
CA PHE A 43 -9.35 -0.88 -1.89
C PHE A 43 -9.45 -0.53 -3.37
N LEU A 44 -10.42 0.30 -3.71
CA LEU A 44 -10.56 0.89 -5.03
C LEU A 44 -9.41 1.86 -5.31
N ALA A 45 -9.00 2.65 -4.31
CA ALA A 45 -7.92 3.60 -4.42
C ALA A 45 -7.22 3.84 -3.07
N PHE A 46 -5.98 4.32 -3.13
CA PHE A 46 -5.20 4.71 -1.96
C PHE A 46 -4.52 6.05 -2.19
N THR A 47 -4.66 6.97 -1.24
CA THR A 47 -4.01 8.29 -1.27
C THR A 47 -2.85 8.30 -0.27
N TYR A 48 -1.62 8.47 -0.75
CA TYR A 48 -0.47 8.60 0.14
C TYR A 48 -0.30 10.06 0.62
N LEU A 49 -0.34 10.26 1.94
CA LEU A 49 -0.15 11.52 2.64
C LEU A 49 1.24 11.57 3.29
N ARG A 50 2.16 12.44 2.88
CA ARG A 50 2.08 13.47 1.83
C ARG A 50 3.44 13.57 1.14
N LEU A 51 3.44 13.99 -0.11
CA LEU A 51 4.65 14.42 -0.81
C LEU A 51 5.42 15.45 0.04
N ASN A 52 6.67 15.12 0.36
CA ASN A 52 7.57 15.97 1.13
C ASN A 52 9.03 15.65 0.74
N PRO A 53 10.01 16.49 1.12
CA PRO A 53 11.41 16.25 0.77
C PRO A 53 11.97 14.92 1.31
N LEU A 54 11.54 14.45 2.48
CA LEU A 54 11.98 13.17 3.05
C LEU A 54 11.53 11.99 2.19
N LEU A 55 10.32 12.02 1.64
CA LEU A 55 9.84 11.00 0.71
C LEU A 55 10.73 10.91 -0.56
N LEU A 56 11.29 12.04 -0.98
CA LEU A 56 12.12 12.14 -2.17
C LEU A 56 13.60 11.78 -1.91
N GLU A 57 13.98 11.48 -0.66
CA GLU A 57 15.31 10.94 -0.37
C GLU A 57 15.46 9.57 -1.02
N ARG A 58 16.65 9.29 -1.56
CA ARG A 58 16.90 8.12 -2.41
C ARG A 58 16.39 6.80 -1.83
N HIS A 59 16.65 6.53 -0.54
CA HIS A 59 16.21 5.29 0.10
C HIS A 59 14.69 5.23 0.28
N ASN A 60 14.09 6.31 0.76
CA ASN A 60 12.64 6.39 1.01
C ASN A 60 11.86 6.31 -0.30
N PHE A 61 12.37 6.93 -1.37
CA PHE A 61 11.75 6.90 -2.69
C PHE A 61 11.82 5.50 -3.31
N MET A 62 12.94 4.77 -3.13
CA MET A 62 13.05 3.37 -3.58
C MET A 62 12.03 2.46 -2.86
N GLU A 63 11.88 2.58 -1.55
CA GLU A 63 10.86 1.81 -0.81
C GLU A 63 9.43 2.22 -1.19
N PHE A 64 9.21 3.50 -1.48
CA PHE A 64 7.93 4.00 -1.99
C PHE A 64 7.59 3.42 -3.37
N GLU A 65 8.54 3.39 -4.31
CA GLU A 65 8.36 2.75 -5.62
C GLU A 65 8.04 1.26 -5.47
N ARG A 66 8.76 0.56 -4.58
CA ARG A 66 8.46 -0.84 -4.24
C ARG A 66 7.04 -1.01 -3.69
N PHE A 67 6.59 -0.10 -2.84
CA PHE A 67 5.21 -0.09 -2.37
C PHE A 67 4.19 0.10 -3.52
N LEU A 68 4.44 1.04 -4.44
CA LEU A 68 3.55 1.29 -5.59
C LEU A 68 3.46 0.08 -6.51
N ASN A 69 4.59 -0.54 -6.84
CA ASN A 69 4.63 -1.73 -7.69
C ASN A 69 3.80 -2.87 -7.07
N ARG A 70 3.90 -3.09 -5.75
CA ARG A 70 3.05 -4.09 -5.06
C ARG A 70 1.57 -3.71 -5.03
N MET A 71 1.24 -2.42 -4.86
CA MET A 71 -0.15 -1.94 -4.91
C MET A 71 -0.78 -2.19 -6.28
N HIS A 72 -0.03 -1.97 -7.37
CA HIS A 72 -0.47 -2.25 -8.74
C HIS A 72 -0.49 -3.75 -9.08
N GLY A 73 0.07 -4.61 -8.22
CA GLY A 73 0.16 -6.04 -8.47
C GLY A 73 1.27 -6.42 -9.45
N GLU A 74 2.27 -5.57 -9.61
CA GLU A 74 3.47 -5.88 -10.39
C GLU A 74 4.34 -6.89 -9.63
N ALA A 75 4.88 -7.87 -10.35
CA ALA A 75 5.79 -8.85 -9.79
C ALA A 75 7.12 -8.18 -9.45
N ILE A 76 7.31 -7.82 -8.18
CA ILE A 76 8.60 -7.33 -7.71
C ILE A 76 9.55 -8.52 -7.61
N VAL A 77 10.52 -8.55 -8.53
CA VAL A 77 11.68 -9.42 -8.38
C VAL A 77 12.43 -8.92 -7.14
N ASP A 78 12.32 -9.63 -6.02
CA ASP A 78 13.10 -9.32 -4.83
C ASP A 78 14.58 -9.59 -5.15
N ILE A 79 15.27 -8.57 -5.66
CA ILE A 79 16.72 -8.62 -5.84
C ILE A 79 17.32 -8.59 -4.43
N LYS A 80 17.72 -9.77 -3.95
CA LYS A 80 18.55 -9.88 -2.75
C LYS A 80 19.88 -9.17 -3.03
N GLN A 81 20.13 -8.05 -2.35
CA GLN A 81 21.47 -7.49 -2.20
C GLN A 81 22.19 -8.20 -1.07
#